data_AF-A0A350AKY1-F1
#
_entry.id   AF-A0A350AKY1-F1
#
_cell.length_a   1.000
_cell.length_b   1.000
_cell.length_c   1.000
_cell.angle_alpha   90.00
_cell.angle_beta   90.00
_cell.angle_gamma   90.00
#
_symmetry.space_group_name_H-M   'P 1'
#
loop_
_entity.id
_entity.type
_entity.pdbx_description
1 polymer ?
#
loop_
_entity_poly.entity_id
_entity_poly.type
_entity_poly.pdbx_seq_one_letter_code
_entity_poly.pdbx_strand_id
1 'polypeptide(L)'
;IVAHIPSLTSCLPAILHHHERWDGTGYPDGLKGEAIPLEARILAIADSFEAMTSCRPYRDALSYRAAIEELERNAGKQFDPKLVTVFLPIALRTSAEELHIGQP
;
A
#
# COMPACT_ATOMS: atom_id res chain seq x y z
N ILE A 1 5.13 12.11 17.61
CA ILE A 1 5.89 10.98 18.21
C ILE A 1 7.17 10.74 17.43
N VAL A 2 7.10 10.27 16.18
CA VAL A 2 8.30 9.92 15.38
C VAL A 2 9.22 11.11 15.08
N ALA A 3 8.68 12.33 14.94
CA ALA A 3 9.44 13.54 14.67
C ALA A 3 10.52 13.89 15.72
N HIS A 4 10.44 13.32 16.93
CA HIS A 4 11.42 13.54 17.99
C HIS A 4 12.50 12.46 18.08
N ILE A 5 12.54 11.53 17.13
CA ILE A 5 13.53 10.46 17.06
C ILE A 5 14.42 10.73 15.85
N PRO A 6 15.63 11.31 16.03
CA PRO A 6 16.44 11.81 14.92
C PRO A 6 16.74 10.78 13.82
N SER A 7 16.95 9.52 14.21
CA SER A 7 17.21 8.40 13.29
C SER A 7 16.04 8.04 12.39
N LEU A 8 14.82 8.49 12.69
CA LEU A 8 13.60 8.19 11.92
C LEU A 8 13.12 9.37 11.08
N THR A 9 13.85 10.49 11.08
CA THR A 9 13.46 11.73 10.38
C THR A 9 13.24 11.49 8.88
N SER A 10 14.05 10.63 8.25
CA SER A 10 13.92 10.30 6.83
C SER A 10 12.61 9.58 6.47
N CYS A 11 11.95 8.95 7.43
CA CYS A 11 10.68 8.24 7.22
C CYS A 11 9.45 9.14 7.40
N LEU A 12 9.64 10.37 7.89
CA LEU A 12 8.53 11.27 8.20
C LEU A 12 7.59 11.53 7.01
N PRO A 13 8.07 11.77 5.78
CA PRO A 13 7.16 12.01 4.66
C PRO A 13 6.29 10.79 4.35
N ALA A 14 6.85 9.58 4.42
CA ALA A 14 6.09 8.34 4.26
C ALA A 14 5.00 8.22 5.33
N ILE A 15 5.38 8.38 6.61
CA ILE A 15 4.46 8.23 7.74
C ILE A 15 3.36 9.29 7.70
N LEU A 16 3.70 10.55 7.40
CA LEU A 16 2.74 11.65 7.43
C LEU A 16 1.73 11.57 6.28
N HIS A 17 2.15 11.14 5.09
CA HIS A 17 1.34 11.27 3.87
C HIS A 17 0.88 9.94 3.26
N HIS A 18 1.13 8.77 3.87
CA HIS A 18 0.67 7.49 3.30
C HIS A 18 -0.87 7.32 3.24
N HIS A 19 -1.63 8.20 3.90
CA HIS A 19 -3.09 8.28 3.76
C HIS A 19 -3.57 9.32 2.73
N GLU A 20 -2.64 10.02 2.06
CA GLU A 20 -2.97 10.79 0.87
C GLU A 20 -3.42 9.85 -0.24
N ARG A 21 -4.35 10.34 -1.08
CA ARG A 21 -4.88 9.57 -2.21
C ARG A 21 -4.45 10.22 -3.50
N TRP A 22 -4.10 9.41 -4.49
CA TRP A 22 -3.61 9.90 -5.79
C TRP A 22 -4.51 10.96 -6.44
N ASP A 23 -5.84 10.86 -6.25
CA ASP A 23 -6.84 11.80 -6.78
C ASP A 23 -6.96 13.13 -6.00
N GLY A 24 -6.31 13.25 -4.83
CA GLY A 24 -6.37 14.41 -3.94
C GLY A 24 -7.49 14.36 -2.90
N THR A 25 -8.18 13.22 -2.73
CA THR A 25 -9.26 13.06 -1.74
C THR A 25 -8.79 12.49 -0.40
N GLY A 26 -7.47 12.35 -0.23
CA GLY A 26 -6.84 11.85 0.98
C GLY A 26 -6.59 12.95 2.01
N TYR A 27 -5.80 12.61 3.02
CA TYR A 27 -5.46 13.48 4.14
C TYR A 27 -4.01 13.22 4.58
N PRO A 28 -3.36 14.13 5.32
CA PRO A 28 -3.90 15.34 5.96
C PRO A 28 -4.02 16.58 5.07
N ASP A 29 -3.22 16.71 4.02
CA ASP A 29 -3.05 17.95 3.27
C ASP A 29 -3.79 17.96 1.92
N GLY A 30 -4.35 16.81 1.51
CA GLY A 30 -5.08 16.68 0.25
C GLY A 30 -4.15 16.73 -0.96
N LEU A 31 -2.92 16.21 -0.80
CA LEU A 31 -1.92 16.16 -1.87
C LEU A 31 -2.41 15.27 -3.02
N LYS A 32 -2.08 15.67 -4.25
CA LYS A 32 -2.54 14.99 -5.46
C LYS A 32 -1.38 14.55 -6.34
N GLY A 33 -1.47 13.35 -6.89
CA GLY A 33 -0.50 12.82 -7.84
C GLY A 33 0.92 12.82 -7.30
N GLU A 34 1.85 13.37 -8.08
CA GLU A 34 3.27 13.40 -7.73
C GLU A 34 3.64 14.44 -6.64
N ALA A 35 2.68 15.26 -6.19
CA ALA A 35 2.87 16.07 -4.99
C ALA A 35 2.96 15.22 -3.71
N ILE A 36 2.44 14.00 -3.75
CA ILE A 36 2.58 13.02 -2.66
C ILE A 36 4.01 12.46 -2.71
N PRO A 37 4.76 12.46 -1.59
CA PRO A 37 6.09 11.87 -1.53
C PRO A 37 6.11 10.43 -2.08
N LEU A 38 7.19 10.06 -2.77
CA LEU A 38 7.27 8.75 -3.43
C LEU A 38 7.15 7.61 -2.42
N GLU A 39 7.87 7.72 -1.31
CA GLU A 39 7.86 6.79 -0.18
C GLU A 39 6.47 6.64 0.45
N ALA A 40 5.67 7.71 0.49
CA ALA A 40 4.29 7.66 0.96
C ALA A 40 3.38 6.90 -0.02
N ARG A 41 3.55 7.11 -1.33
CA ARG A 41 2.81 6.38 -2.37
C ARG A 41 3.13 4.89 -2.38
N ILE A 42 4.41 4.53 -2.16
CA ILE A 42 4.84 3.14 -2.00
C ILE A 42 4.22 2.53 -0.74
N LEU A 43 4.35 3.22 0.40
CA LEU A 43 3.85 2.74 1.69
C LEU A 43 2.32 2.57 1.67
N ALA A 44 1.58 3.47 1.02
CA ALA A 44 0.13 3.39 0.89
C ALA A 44 -0.34 2.09 0.21
N ILE A 45 0.37 1.66 -0.85
CA ILE A 45 0.10 0.40 -1.55
C ILE A 45 0.41 -0.79 -0.64
N ALA A 46 1.58 -0.79 0.00
CA ALA A 46 2.00 -1.87 0.88
C ALA A 46 1.08 -2.04 2.09
N ASP A 47 0.72 -0.95 2.76
CA ASP A 47 -0.19 -0.92 3.90
C ASP A 47 -1.60 -1.40 3.51
N SER A 48 -2.13 -0.92 2.39
CA SER A 48 -3.44 -1.36 1.90
C SER A 48 -3.45 -2.84 1.53
N PHE A 49 -2.38 -3.34 0.93
CA PHE A 49 -2.26 -4.74 0.55
C PHE A 49 -2.22 -5.64 1.79
N GLU A 50 -1.36 -5.34 2.77
CA GLU A 50 -1.32 -6.04 4.06
C GLU A 50 -2.70 -6.04 4.74
N ALA A 51 -3.34 -4.87 4.80
CA ALA A 51 -4.62 -4.74 5.47
C ALA A 51 -5.72 -5.56 4.81
N MET A 52 -5.62 -5.80 3.51
CA MET A 52 -6.52 -6.67 2.77
C MET A 52 -6.22 -8.15 2.98
N THR A 53 -4.95 -8.56 3.03
CA THR A 53 -4.54 -9.98 3.08
C THR A 53 -4.35 -10.53 4.50
N SER A 54 -4.42 -9.69 5.53
CA SER A 54 -4.32 -10.11 6.93
C SER A 54 -5.71 -10.35 7.55
N CYS A 55 -5.84 -11.43 8.33
CA CYS A 55 -7.05 -11.68 9.12
C CYS A 55 -7.16 -10.63 10.24
N ARG A 56 -8.37 -10.05 10.41
CA ARG A 56 -8.66 -9.07 11.45
C ARG A 56 -9.89 -9.53 12.26
N PRO A 57 -10.05 -9.09 13.52
CA PRO A 57 -11.14 -9.57 14.39
C PRO A 57 -12.56 -9.46 13.81
N TYR A 58 -12.77 -8.58 12.82
CA TYR A 58 -14.06 -8.29 12.22
C TYR A 58 -14.15 -8.64 10.73
N ARG A 59 -13.09 -9.21 10.13
CA ARG A 59 -13.04 -9.48 8.69
C ARG A 59 -11.98 -10.55 8.38
N ASP A 60 -12.37 -11.54 7.59
CA ASP A 60 -11.43 -12.50 7.02
C ASP A 60 -10.49 -11.83 6.00
N ALA A 61 -9.28 -12.38 5.90
CA ALA A 61 -8.33 -12.00 4.87
C ALA A 61 -8.94 -12.17 3.46
N LEU A 62 -8.72 -11.19 2.59
CA LEU A 62 -8.90 -11.39 1.16
C LEU A 62 -7.84 -12.32 0.62
N SER A 63 -8.18 -13.05 -0.45
CA SER A 63 -7.17 -13.71 -1.25
C SER A 63 -6.25 -12.69 -1.91
N TYR A 64 -4.99 -13.08 -2.15
CA TYR A 64 -4.01 -12.25 -2.88
C TYR A 64 -4.57 -11.76 -4.22
N ARG A 65 -5.31 -12.61 -4.94
CA ARG A 65 -5.96 -12.24 -6.20
C ARG A 65 -6.97 -11.11 -5.99
N ALA A 66 -7.86 -11.25 -5.01
CA ALA A 66 -8.87 -10.23 -4.73
C ALA A 66 -8.24 -8.90 -4.27
N ALA A 67 -7.16 -8.95 -3.50
CA ALA A 67 -6.39 -7.77 -3.09
C ALA A 67 -5.73 -7.08 -4.29
N ILE A 68 -5.14 -7.84 -5.22
CA ILE A 68 -4.56 -7.32 -6.47
C ILE A 68 -5.62 -6.63 -7.31
N GLU A 69 -6.78 -7.26 -7.52
CA GLU A 69 -7.87 -6.66 -8.28
C GLU A 69 -8.38 -5.35 -7.64
N GLU A 70 -8.35 -5.25 -6.31
CA GLU A 70 -8.71 -4.01 -5.61
C GLU A 70 -7.67 -2.90 -5.83
N LEU A 71 -6.37 -3.24 -5.85
CA LEU A 71 -5.32 -2.28 -6.19
C LEU A 71 -5.49 -1.77 -7.63
N GLU A 72 -5.76 -2.68 -8.58
CA GLU A 72 -6.01 -2.32 -9.99
C GLU A 72 -7.24 -1.42 -10.13
N ARG A 73 -8.36 -1.76 -9.47
CA ARG A 73 -9.60 -0.96 -9.51
C ARG A 73 -9.41 0.47 -8.98
N ASN A 74 -8.49 0.66 -8.04
CA ASN A 74 -8.23 1.95 -7.40
C ASN A 74 -6.97 2.66 -7.92
N ALA A 75 -6.30 2.13 -8.93
CA ALA A 75 -5.19 2.78 -9.61
C ALA A 75 -5.66 4.11 -10.24
N GLY A 76 -4.92 5.19 -10.01
CA GLY A 76 -5.29 6.53 -10.47
C GLY A 76 -6.37 7.22 -9.63
N LYS A 77 -6.89 6.56 -8.58
CA LYS A 77 -7.80 7.16 -7.58
C LYS A 77 -7.13 7.19 -6.22
N GLN A 78 -7.00 6.02 -5.59
CA GLN A 78 -6.31 5.90 -4.31
C GLN A 78 -4.79 5.81 -4.51
N PHE A 79 -4.37 5.01 -5.49
CA PHE A 79 -2.97 4.61 -5.65
C PHE A 79 -2.35 5.23 -6.90
N ASP A 80 -1.03 5.45 -6.83
CA ASP A 80 -0.24 5.80 -8.02
C ASP A 80 -0.32 4.65 -9.04
N PRO A 81 -0.87 4.89 -10.25
CA PRO A 81 -1.06 3.83 -11.24
C PRO A 81 0.27 3.24 -11.75
N LYS A 82 1.35 4.02 -11.75
CA LYS A 82 2.68 3.53 -12.15
C LYS A 82 3.20 2.55 -11.11
N LEU A 83 3.03 2.86 -9.82
CA LEU A 83 3.50 1.98 -8.75
C LEU A 83 2.64 0.73 -8.60
N VAL A 84 1.32 0.82 -8.81
CA VAL A 84 0.47 -0.38 -8.87
C VAL A 84 1.01 -1.34 -9.94
N THR A 85 1.25 -0.84 -11.15
CA THR A 85 1.81 -1.65 -12.26
C THR A 85 3.11 -2.37 -11.89
N VAL A 86 3.99 -1.69 -11.14
CA VAL A 86 5.26 -2.29 -10.65
C VAL A 86 5.03 -3.31 -9.53
N PHE A 87 4.06 -3.07 -8.65
CA PHE A 87 3.81 -3.91 -7.47
C PHE A 87 3.15 -5.25 -7.81
N LEU A 88 2.20 -5.29 -8.74
CA LEU A 88 1.44 -6.50 -9.08
C LEU A 88 2.30 -7.74 -9.36
N PRO A 89 3.33 -7.69 -10.23
CA PRO A 89 4.16 -8.86 -10.50
C PRO A 89 5.04 -9.28 -9.30
N ILE A 90 5.22 -8.41 -8.30
CA ILE A 90 5.93 -8.75 -7.06
C ILE A 90 4.97 -9.51 -6.14
N ALA A 91 3.77 -8.97 -5.91
CA ALA A 91 2.74 -9.58 -5.07
C ALA A 91 2.32 -10.98 -5.54
N LEU A 92 2.24 -11.19 -6.87
CA LEU A 92 1.90 -12.49 -7.45
C LEU A 92 2.96 -13.56 -7.16
N ARG A 93 4.25 -13.21 -7.11
CA ARG A 93 5.33 -14.17 -6.80
C ARG A 93 5.23 -14.65 -5.36
N THR A 94 4.98 -13.74 -4.43
CA THR A 94 4.80 -14.09 -3.01
C THR A 94 3.64 -15.06 -2.81
N SER A 95 2.52 -14.85 -3.51
CA SER A 95 1.40 -15.80 -3.46
C SER A 95 1.75 -17.19 -3.97
N ALA A 96 2.59 -17.29 -5.02
CA ALA A 96 3.03 -18.57 -5.55
C ALA A 96 3.96 -19.29 -4.57
N GLU A 97 4.87 -18.57 -3.90
CA GLU A 97 5.79 -19.15 -2.92
C GLU A 97 5.08 -19.64 -1.65
N GLU A 98 4.10 -18.89 -1.13
CA GLU A 98 3.28 -19.31 0.01
C GLU A 98 2.42 -20.54 -0.30
N LEU A 99 1.97 -20.70 -1.55
CA LEU A 99 1.27 -21.91 -2.02
C LEU A 99 2.18 -23.15 -2.08
N HIS A 100 3.51 -22.99 -2.19
CA HIS A 100 4.47 -24.11 -2.25
C HIS A 100 5.00 -24.52 -0.86
N ILE A 101 4.89 -23.67 0.16
CA ILE A 101 5.33 -23.98 1.54
C ILE A 101 4.25 -24.76 2.33
N GLY A 102 3.03 -24.89 1.76
CA GLY A 102 1.89 -25.52 2.42
C GLY A 102 1.41 -26.87 1.86
N GLN A 103 2.18 -27.56 1.01
CA GLN A 103 1.85 -28.93 0.59
C GLN A 103 2.70 -29.96 1.34
N PRO A 104 2.11 -31.07 1.83
CA PRO A 104 2.76 -32.04 2.73
C PRO A 104 3.94 -32.77 2.09
#